data_AF-A0A945FAY1-F1
#
_entry.id   AF-A0A945FAY1-F1
#
_cell.length_a   1.000
_cell.length_b   1.000
_cell.length_c   1.000
_cell.angle_alpha   90.00
_cell.angle_beta   90.00
_cell.angle_gamma   90.00
#
_symmetry.space_group_name_H-M   'P 1'
#
loop_
_entity.id
_entity.type
_entity.pdbx_description
1 polymer ?
#
loop_
_entity_poly.entity_id
_entity_poly.type
_entity_poly.pdbx_seq_one_letter_code
_entity_poly.pdbx_strand_id
1 'polypeptide(L)'
;MADVVNFFAYGEFINEDYFKEKGLEYISKSSVTLSAWRLAFNKVPIDNGGMEGLGDVNIEPTPDNAGMMHGELYVMDEKFLPKLDEIFGHPDEYQRKVLRFNRHDFILINGLTYIARPDKIAKGLKPSKATMKIFRKAKKFFPMLYFSRLMNTPTCD
;
A
#
# COMPACT_ATOMS: atom_id res chain seq x y z
N MET A 1 -26.15 7.74 -10.57
CA MET A 1 -25.34 6.93 -9.65
C MET A 1 -23.92 7.44 -9.77
N ALA A 2 -23.24 7.76 -8.67
CA ALA A 2 -21.80 7.97 -8.75
C ALA A 2 -21.17 6.60 -8.99
N ASP A 3 -20.35 6.46 -10.02
CA ASP A 3 -19.54 5.27 -10.19
C ASP A 3 -18.55 5.22 -9.03
N VAL A 4 -18.50 4.06 -8.35
CA VAL A 4 -17.68 3.86 -7.15
C VAL A 4 -16.57 2.87 -7.45
N VAL A 5 -15.42 3.10 -6.81
CA VAL A 5 -14.25 2.26 -6.91
C VAL A 5 -13.79 1.82 -5.53
N ASN A 6 -13.27 0.60 -5.45
CA ASN A 6 -12.62 0.07 -4.26
C ASN A 6 -11.11 0.28 -4.39
N PHE A 7 -10.50 1.13 -3.58
CA PHE A 7 -9.06 1.36 -3.56
C PHE A 7 -8.41 0.71 -2.33
N PHE A 8 -7.42 -0.16 -2.56
CA PHE A 8 -6.67 -0.83 -1.51
C PHE A 8 -5.36 -0.08 -1.20
N ALA A 9 -5.28 0.40 0.04
CA ALA A 9 -4.11 1.06 0.60
C ALA A 9 -3.29 0.09 1.48
N TYR A 10 -1.98 0.05 1.24
CA TYR A 10 -1.04 -0.78 1.99
C TYR A 10 0.14 0.01 2.60
N GLY A 11 0.22 1.32 2.33
CA GLY A 11 1.28 2.23 2.76
C GLY A 11 0.75 3.41 3.55
N GLU A 12 1.22 4.62 3.24
CA GLU A 12 0.83 5.85 3.95
C GLU A 12 -0.69 6.10 3.95
N PHE A 13 -1.36 5.73 2.86
CA PHE A 13 -2.81 5.86 2.70
C PHE A 13 -3.65 5.00 3.65
N ILE A 14 -3.05 4.08 4.43
CA ILE A 14 -3.74 3.43 5.55
C ILE A 14 -4.09 4.45 6.65
N ASN A 15 -3.29 5.52 6.77
CA ASN A 15 -3.59 6.60 7.70
C ASN A 15 -4.68 7.51 7.12
N GLU A 16 -5.82 7.56 7.80
CA GLU A 16 -6.99 8.34 7.37
C GLU A 16 -6.74 9.84 7.33
N ASP A 17 -5.92 10.37 8.25
CA ASP A 17 -5.59 11.79 8.26
C ASP A 17 -4.77 12.14 7.01
N TYR A 18 -3.77 11.30 6.68
CA TYR A 18 -2.98 11.45 5.46
C TYR A 18 -3.84 11.31 4.19
N PHE A 19 -4.77 10.36 4.17
CA PHE A 19 -5.71 10.16 3.06
C PHE A 19 -6.52 11.44 2.78
N LYS A 20 -7.04 12.08 3.84
CA LYS A 20 -7.81 13.33 3.75
C LYS A 20 -6.93 14.55 3.45
N GLU A 21 -5.71 14.63 3.98
CA GLU A 21 -4.72 15.67 3.66
C GLU A 21 -4.35 15.67 2.18
N LYS A 22 -4.32 14.49 1.55
CA LYS A 22 -4.20 14.34 0.10
C LYS A 22 -5.48 14.72 -0.65
N GLY A 23 -6.50 15.25 0.01
CA GLY A 23 -7.77 15.70 -0.56
C GLY A 23 -8.54 14.59 -1.26
N LEU A 24 -8.51 13.39 -0.68
CA LEU A 24 -9.34 12.27 -1.09
C LEU A 24 -10.48 12.10 -0.07
N GLU A 25 -11.62 11.62 -0.55
CA GLU A 25 -12.77 11.29 0.29
C GLU A 25 -13.22 9.86 -0.01
N TYR A 26 -13.88 9.23 0.96
CA TYR A 26 -14.39 7.88 0.82
C TYR A 26 -15.79 7.78 1.45
N ILE A 27 -16.59 6.87 0.91
CA ILE A 27 -17.94 6.53 1.34
C ILE A 27 -17.88 5.53 2.50
N SER A 28 -17.04 4.50 2.38
CA SER A 28 -16.79 3.56 3.46
C SER A 28 -15.37 3.00 3.43
N LYS A 29 -14.93 2.44 4.57
CA LYS A 29 -13.59 1.86 4.76
C LYS A 29 -13.72 0.53 5.49
N SER A 30 -12.96 -0.46 5.07
CA SER A 30 -12.88 -1.76 5.74
C SER A 30 -11.48 -2.34 5.71
N SER A 31 -11.03 -2.90 6.83
CA SER A 31 -9.82 -3.71 6.86
C SER A 31 -10.03 -5.00 6.08
N VAL A 32 -9.09 -5.31 5.19
CA VAL A 32 -9.10 -6.49 4.33
C VAL A 32 -7.73 -7.16 4.31
N THR A 33 -7.69 -8.36 3.76
CA THR A 33 -6.44 -9.08 3.55
C THR A 33 -6.24 -9.50 2.11
N LEU A 34 -4.97 -9.62 1.72
CA LEU A 34 -4.54 -10.09 0.41
C LEU A 34 -3.63 -11.32 0.60
N SER A 35 -4.13 -12.49 0.20
CA SER A 35 -3.42 -13.77 0.32
C SER A 35 -2.33 -13.90 -0.73
N ALA A 36 -1.21 -14.58 -0.41
CA ALA A 36 -0.07 -14.80 -1.31
C ALA A 36 0.64 -13.52 -1.79
N TRP A 37 0.52 -12.43 -1.03
CA TRP A 37 1.23 -11.16 -1.26
C TRP A 37 1.89 -10.69 0.03
N ARG A 38 2.95 -9.89 -0.11
CA ARG A 38 3.64 -9.23 0.99
C ARG A 38 3.92 -7.78 0.69
N LEU A 39 4.02 -6.99 1.75
CA LEU A 39 4.62 -5.67 1.69
C LEU A 39 6.12 -5.80 1.38
N ALA A 40 6.62 -4.95 0.50
CA ALA A 40 8.03 -4.81 0.16
C ALA A 40 8.44 -3.34 0.19
N PHE A 41 9.72 -3.10 0.38
CA PHE A 41 10.32 -1.75 0.32
C PHE A 41 11.33 -1.74 -0.82
N ASN A 42 10.85 -2.05 -2.02
CA ASN A 42 11.69 -2.33 -3.18
C ASN A 42 11.48 -1.35 -4.33
N LYS A 43 10.57 -0.36 -4.21
CA LYS A 43 10.38 0.66 -5.23
C LYS A 43 11.53 1.67 -5.13
N VAL A 44 12.25 1.87 -6.23
CA VAL A 44 13.33 2.88 -6.36
C VAL A 44 12.75 4.29 -6.33
N PRO A 45 13.00 5.13 -5.30
CA PRO A 45 12.46 6.48 -5.22
C PRO A 45 12.80 7.34 -6.44
N ILE A 46 11.92 8.26 -6.83
CA ILE A 46 12.21 9.22 -7.92
C ILE A 46 13.35 10.15 -7.48
N ASP A 47 13.27 10.58 -6.22
CA ASP A 47 14.30 11.31 -5.51
C ASP A 47 14.56 10.57 -4.20
N ASN A 48 15.83 10.17 -3.99
CA ASN A 48 16.23 9.48 -2.77
C ASN A 48 16.75 10.45 -1.69
N GLY A 49 16.78 11.76 -1.96
CA GLY A 49 17.25 12.77 -1.02
C GLY A 49 18.69 12.54 -0.54
N GLY A 50 19.52 11.86 -1.34
CA GLY A 50 20.88 11.45 -0.98
C GLY A 50 20.96 10.22 -0.07
N MET A 51 19.86 9.53 0.20
CA MET A 51 19.83 8.31 1.02
C MET A 51 20.07 7.06 0.16
N GLU A 52 21.26 6.47 0.29
CA GLU A 52 21.60 5.22 -0.40
C GLU A 52 20.79 4.03 0.13
N GLY A 53 20.34 3.16 -0.78
CA GLY A 53 19.56 1.97 -0.43
C GLY A 53 18.13 2.22 0.02
N LEU A 54 17.61 3.45 -0.11
CA LEU A 54 16.21 3.77 0.18
C LEU A 54 15.28 3.06 -0.81
N GLY A 55 14.24 2.43 -0.27
CA GLY A 55 13.14 1.83 -1.03
C GLY A 55 11.78 2.28 -0.50
N ASP A 56 10.95 2.76 -1.42
CA ASP A 56 9.57 3.12 -1.14
C ASP A 56 8.70 1.85 -1.02
N VAL A 57 7.52 2.05 -0.40
CA VAL A 57 6.56 0.99 -0.13
C VAL A 57 5.96 0.44 -1.43
N ASN A 58 5.96 -0.87 -1.58
CA ASN A 58 5.33 -1.59 -2.67
C ASN A 58 4.74 -2.91 -2.16
N ILE A 59 4.09 -3.67 -3.03
CA ILE A 59 3.67 -5.04 -2.78
C ILE A 59 4.19 -5.98 -3.86
N GLU A 60 4.45 -7.22 -3.49
CA GLU A 60 4.82 -8.27 -4.44
C GLU A 60 4.24 -9.63 -4.01
N PRO A 61 4.05 -10.57 -4.95
CA PRO A 61 3.67 -11.93 -4.62
C PRO A 61 4.69 -12.57 -3.68
N THR A 62 4.25 -13.44 -2.79
CA THR A 62 5.17 -14.23 -1.97
C THR A 62 5.81 -15.35 -2.79
N PRO A 63 7.08 -15.73 -2.53
CA PRO A 63 7.77 -16.76 -3.31
C PRO A 63 7.12 -18.14 -3.28
N ASP A 64 6.39 -18.46 -2.20
CA ASP A 64 5.79 -19.77 -1.91
C ASP A 64 4.26 -19.77 -1.99
N ASN A 65 3.65 -18.67 -2.48
CA ASN A 65 2.21 -18.42 -2.43
C ASN A 65 1.59 -18.54 -1.03
N ALA A 66 2.40 -18.49 0.02
CA ALA A 66 1.95 -18.53 1.40
C ALA A 66 1.92 -17.13 2.01
N GLY A 67 1.23 -17.02 3.14
CA GLY A 67 1.11 -15.76 3.86
C GLY A 67 0.02 -14.84 3.34
N MET A 68 -0.10 -13.72 4.03
CA MET A 68 -1.21 -12.79 3.88
C MET A 68 -0.75 -11.42 4.36
N MET A 69 -1.04 -10.39 3.58
CA MET A 69 -0.84 -9.01 3.98
C MET A 69 -2.15 -8.34 4.35
N HIS A 70 -2.03 -7.32 5.21
CA HIS A 70 -3.16 -6.52 5.69
C HIS A 70 -3.09 -5.11 5.10
N GLY A 71 -4.25 -4.53 4.87
CA GLY A 71 -4.41 -3.13 4.47
C GLY A 71 -5.86 -2.69 4.58
N GLU A 72 -6.11 -1.47 4.11
CA GLU A 72 -7.43 -0.84 4.18
C GLU A 72 -8.02 -0.72 2.77
N LEU A 73 -9.28 -1.10 2.62
CA LEU A 73 -10.04 -0.94 1.39
C LEU A 73 -11.01 0.24 1.54
N TYR A 74 -10.86 1.23 0.68
CA TYR A 74 -11.68 2.43 0.63
C TYR A 74 -12.68 2.31 -0.53
N VAL A 75 -13.96 2.46 -0.24
CA VAL A 75 -15.00 2.67 -1.25
C VAL A 75 -15.11 4.16 -1.49
N MET A 76 -14.85 4.63 -2.69
CA MET A 76 -14.77 6.06 -3.02
C MET A 76 -15.36 6.35 -4.40
N ASP A 77 -15.65 7.62 -4.64
CA ASP A 77 -16.13 8.11 -5.93
C ASP A 77 -15.01 7.99 -6.98
N GLU A 78 -15.34 7.46 -8.16
CA GLU A 78 -14.40 7.26 -9.26
C GLU A 78 -13.70 8.56 -9.70
N LYS A 79 -14.31 9.73 -9.46
CA LYS A 79 -13.71 11.05 -9.75
C LYS A 79 -12.33 11.26 -9.12
N PHE A 80 -12.00 10.50 -8.07
CA PHE A 80 -10.72 10.58 -7.38
C PHE A 80 -9.63 9.69 -8.02
N LEU A 81 -9.96 8.82 -8.97
CA LEU A 81 -8.98 7.98 -9.66
C LEU A 81 -7.85 8.79 -10.32
N PRO A 82 -8.12 9.87 -11.10
CA PRO A 82 -7.04 10.66 -11.71
C PRO A 82 -6.07 11.25 -10.68
N LYS A 83 -6.58 11.60 -9.49
CA LYS A 83 -5.76 12.12 -8.40
C LYS A 83 -4.89 11.04 -7.77
N LEU A 84 -5.43 9.84 -7.61
CA LEU A 84 -4.63 8.69 -7.20
C LEU A 84 -3.55 8.38 -8.24
N ASP A 85 -3.87 8.46 -9.54
CA ASP A 85 -2.90 8.23 -10.60
C ASP A 85 -1.73 9.21 -10.53
N GLU A 86 -2.02 10.50 -10.33
CA GLU A 86 -1.00 11.53 -10.14
C GLU A 86 -0.11 11.22 -8.93
N ILE A 87 -0.71 10.91 -7.78
CA ILE A 87 0.01 10.59 -6.54
C ILE A 87 0.95 9.39 -6.72
N PHE A 88 0.47 8.33 -7.40
CA PHE A 88 1.23 7.11 -7.64
C PHE A 88 2.08 7.18 -8.91
N GLY A 89 2.14 8.31 -9.61
CA GLY A 89 2.87 8.47 -10.87
C GLY A 89 2.45 7.44 -11.93
N HIS A 90 1.19 7.05 -11.96
CA HIS A 90 0.66 6.08 -12.91
C HIS A 90 0.57 6.71 -14.32
N PRO A 91 1.01 6.01 -15.39
CA PRO A 91 1.44 4.61 -15.44
C PRO A 91 2.96 4.38 -15.37
N ASP A 92 3.77 5.40 -15.12
CA ASP A 92 5.23 5.34 -15.28
C ASP A 92 5.98 4.85 -14.04
N GLU A 93 5.45 5.08 -12.84
CA GLU A 93 6.06 4.65 -11.57
C GLU A 93 5.34 3.44 -11.00
N TYR A 94 4.02 3.53 -10.88
CA TYR A 94 3.16 2.42 -10.47
C TYR A 94 2.12 2.08 -11.54
N GLN A 95 1.82 0.80 -11.67
CA GLN A 95 0.73 0.29 -12.48
C GLN A 95 -0.50 0.01 -11.62
N ARG A 96 -1.66 0.35 -12.16
CA ARG A 96 -2.96 -0.04 -11.61
C ARG A 96 -3.20 -1.53 -11.80
N LYS A 97 -3.61 -2.22 -10.74
CA LYS A 97 -3.99 -3.63 -10.77
C LYS A 97 -5.26 -3.86 -9.96
N VAL A 98 -6.19 -4.63 -10.53
CA VAL A 98 -7.35 -5.13 -9.80
C VAL A 98 -6.96 -6.45 -9.15
N LEU A 99 -7.01 -6.51 -7.83
CA LEU A 99 -6.77 -7.70 -7.02
C LEU A 99 -8.03 -8.07 -6.24
N ARG A 100 -8.06 -9.32 -5.75
CA ARG A 100 -9.17 -9.86 -4.97
C ARG A 100 -8.78 -9.94 -3.50
N PHE A 101 -9.54 -9.26 -2.65
CA PHE A 101 -9.27 -9.12 -1.22
C PHE A 101 -10.31 -9.89 -0.40
N ASN A 102 -9.90 -10.41 0.76
CA ASN A 102 -10.80 -11.01 1.73
C ASN A 102 -11.20 -9.96 2.77
N ARG A 103 -12.49 -9.67 2.89
CA ARG A 103 -13.04 -8.93 4.01
C ARG A 103 -13.24 -9.86 5.22
N HIS A 104 -13.32 -9.28 6.42
CA HIS A 104 -13.45 -10.02 7.69
C HIS A 104 -14.67 -10.95 7.77
N ASP A 105 -15.69 -10.73 6.95
CA ASP A 105 -16.89 -11.57 6.82
C ASP A 105 -16.79 -12.63 5.72
N PHE A 106 -15.56 -12.94 5.28
CA PHE A 106 -15.25 -13.91 4.22
C PHE A 106 -15.77 -13.54 2.83
N ILE A 107 -16.23 -12.30 2.63
CA ILE A 107 -16.62 -11.80 1.32
C ILE A 107 -15.36 -11.42 0.54
N LEU A 108 -15.30 -11.92 -0.69
CA LEU A 108 -14.26 -11.57 -1.64
C LEU A 108 -14.65 -10.31 -2.42
N ILE A 109 -13.79 -9.30 -2.40
CA ILE A 109 -14.05 -8.00 -3.03
C ILE A 109 -12.93 -7.70 -4.03
N ASN A 110 -13.29 -7.27 -5.24
CA ASN A 110 -12.33 -6.75 -6.20
C ASN A 110 -11.99 -5.30 -5.87
N GLY A 111 -10.70 -4.97 -5.81
CA GLY A 111 -10.23 -3.62 -5.57
C GLY A 111 -9.01 -3.28 -6.41
N LEU A 112 -8.92 -2.00 -6.75
CA LEU A 112 -7.78 -1.39 -7.38
C LEU A 112 -6.66 -1.19 -6.36
N THR A 113 -5.44 -1.50 -6.75
CA THR A 113 -4.24 -1.08 -6.02
C THR A 113 -3.15 -0.65 -7.01
N TYR A 114 -2.12 0.01 -6.50
CA TYR A 114 -0.97 0.45 -7.27
C TYR A 114 0.21 -0.45 -6.93
N ILE A 115 0.89 -0.97 -7.94
CA ILE A 115 2.07 -1.82 -7.77
C ILE A 115 3.20 -1.19 -8.57
N ALA A 116 4.38 -1.03 -8.00
CA ALA A 116 5.51 -0.45 -8.70
C ALA A 116 5.79 -1.22 -9.98
N ARG A 117 6.17 -0.52 -11.05
CA ARG A 117 6.51 -1.20 -12.29
C ARG A 117 7.76 -2.08 -12.13
N PRO A 118 7.90 -3.16 -12.92
CA PRO A 118 9.07 -4.02 -12.86
C PRO A 118 10.41 -3.31 -13.11
N ASP A 119 10.42 -2.24 -13.91
CA ASP A 119 11.59 -1.41 -14.20
C ASP A 119 11.88 -0.35 -13.12
N LYS A 120 10.99 -0.21 -12.13
CA LYS A 120 11.06 0.76 -11.03
C LYS A 120 11.30 0.11 -9.67
N ILE A 121 11.68 -1.17 -9.66
CA ILE A 121 12.01 -1.91 -8.45
C ILE A 121 13.48 -2.38 -8.44
N ALA A 122 14.07 -2.46 -7.25
CA ALA A 122 15.40 -3.01 -7.05
C ALA A 122 15.49 -3.86 -5.78
N LYS A 123 16.43 -4.81 -5.77
CA LYS A 123 16.68 -5.68 -4.62
C LYS A 123 17.58 -4.98 -3.60
N GLY A 124 17.44 -5.37 -2.34
CA GLY A 124 18.31 -4.90 -1.24
C GLY A 124 17.97 -3.52 -0.70
N LEU A 125 16.95 -2.86 -1.27
CA LEU A 125 16.43 -1.61 -0.74
C LEU A 125 15.70 -1.81 0.59
N LYS A 126 15.66 -0.75 1.40
CA LYS A 126 15.08 -0.73 2.74
C LYS A 126 14.28 0.56 2.96
N PRO A 127 13.27 0.53 3.84
CA PRO A 127 12.54 1.75 4.21
C PRO A 127 13.43 2.70 5.02
N SER A 128 13.08 3.97 5.01
CA SER A 128 13.57 4.94 5.99
C SER A 128 12.87 4.80 7.36
N LYS A 129 13.49 5.31 8.42
CA LYS A 129 12.85 5.47 9.75
C LYS A 129 11.58 6.30 9.68
N ALA A 130 11.53 7.30 8.79
CA ALA A 130 10.34 8.10 8.54
C ALA A 130 9.18 7.24 8.03
N THR A 131 9.43 6.40 7.02
CA THR A 131 8.46 5.42 6.50
C THR A 131 7.98 4.49 7.61
N MET A 132 8.90 3.93 8.41
CA MET A 132 8.54 3.05 9.52
C MET A 132 7.73 3.74 10.62
N LYS A 133 7.94 5.05 10.84
CA LYS A 133 7.15 5.85 11.78
C LYS A 133 5.68 5.95 11.36
N ILE A 134 5.40 5.98 10.06
CA ILE A 134 4.03 5.98 9.52
C ILE A 134 3.34 4.67 9.90
N PHE A 135 3.98 3.53 9.64
CA PHE A 135 3.44 2.23 10.03
C PHE A 135 3.26 2.10 11.55
N ARG A 136 4.18 2.63 12.36
CA ARG A 136 4.01 2.67 13.83
C ARG A 136 2.75 3.41 14.27
N LYS A 137 2.41 4.55 13.63
CA LYS A 137 1.16 5.28 13.89
C LYS A 137 -0.06 4.49 13.45
N ALA A 138 0.09 3.65 12.43
CA ALA A 138 -0.96 2.77 11.90
C ALA A 138 -1.15 1.46 12.69
N LYS A 139 -0.46 1.25 13.83
CA LYS A 139 -0.52 0.01 14.63
C LYS A 139 -1.95 -0.53 14.85
N LYS A 140 -2.92 0.35 15.10
CA LYS A 140 -4.32 -0.03 15.38
C LYS A 140 -5.04 -0.70 14.20
N PHE A 141 -4.53 -0.56 12.98
CA PHE A 141 -5.13 -1.12 11.77
C PHE A 141 -4.58 -2.51 11.41
N PHE A 142 -3.60 -3.00 12.17
CA PHE A 142 -2.94 -4.26 11.88
C PHE A 142 -3.12 -5.27 13.02
N PRO A 143 -3.28 -6.57 12.72
CA PRO A 143 -3.13 -7.60 13.74
C PRO A 143 -1.72 -7.57 14.33
N MET A 144 -1.62 -7.84 15.64
CA MET A 144 -0.36 -7.71 16.38
C MET A 144 0.78 -8.53 15.75
N LEU A 145 0.52 -9.77 15.32
CA LEU A 145 1.54 -10.61 14.71
C LEU A 145 2.06 -10.05 13.38
N TYR A 146 1.17 -9.51 12.54
CA TYR A 146 1.55 -8.86 11.29
C TYR A 146 2.37 -7.60 11.55
N PHE A 147 1.90 -6.76 12.48
CA PHE A 147 2.58 -5.53 12.88
C PHE A 147 3.98 -5.80 13.44
N SER A 148 4.13 -6.76 14.35
CA SER A 148 5.42 -7.12 14.93
C SER A 148 6.42 -7.58 13.87
N ARG A 149 5.99 -8.37 12.88
CA ARG A 149 6.84 -8.78 11.75
C ARG A 149 7.26 -7.58 10.91
N LEU A 150 6.32 -6.68 10.60
CA LEU A 150 6.61 -5.44 9.87
C LEU A 150 7.62 -4.56 10.62
N MET A 151 7.51 -4.45 11.94
CA MET A 151 8.42 -3.65 12.77
C MET A 151 9.84 -4.22 12.88
N ASN A 152 10.06 -5.49 12.52
CA ASN A 152 11.40 -6.08 12.43
C ASN A 152 12.13 -5.76 11.13
N THR A 153 11.51 -4.98 10.23
CA THR A 153 12.15 -4.56 8.98
C THR A 153 13.31 -3.59 9.28
N PRO A 154 14.54 -3.89 8.82
CA PRO A 154 15.66 -2.98 9.01
C PRO A 154 15.51 -1.72 8.14
N THR A 155 15.93 -0.58 8.65
CA THR A 155 15.95 0.69 7.91
C THR A 155 17.28 0.89 7.19
N CYS A 156 17.30 1.77 6.18
CA CYS A 156 18.56 2.21 5.54
C CYS A 156 19.29 3.28 6.36
N ASP A 157 18.61 3.97 7.27
CA ASP A 157 19.11 5.04 8.14
C ASP A 157 19.08 4.70 9.64
#